data_AF-A0A1E3UE67-F1
#
_entry.id   AF-A0A1E3UE67-F1
#
_cell.length_a   1.000
_cell.length_b   1.000
_cell.length_c   1.000
_cell.angle_alpha   90.00
_cell.angle_beta   90.00
_cell.angle_gamma   90.00
#
_symmetry.space_group_name_H-M   'P 1'
#
loop_
_entity.id
_entity.type
_entity.pdbx_description
1 polymer ?
#
loop_
_entity_poly.entity_id
_entity_poly.type
_entity_poly.pdbx_seq_one_letter_code
_entity_poly.pdbx_strand_id
1 'polypeptide(L)'
;MNKPIKAKNLPLFSIIDLNQLRRENHLEGTEVTDFFTERDGKVYLLMEQPSETQGKDWLSTPSTYTAVEIQLDWAEQRVLETTLFPLGLLKFQFHYLRPAGDHFLLLGARCAYRENGPDQNAWIVSRDGAVLSRFCLGDGIQDCVVKKDGTIITSYFDEGVFGNYGWDEPLGACGLIAWTSEGTPLWKNENYSIYDCYAISLDEEENLWFYYYDEFRLVRTNFKEDFVFELPIEGSGAFSVAPSGNTFLFQGGYQQRDKFYFLTAHGDHLGKKQEAIPTCDGNKVAVEQCSLLRSRMLFLGKDGVLYGGIWGSDGQ
;
A
#
# COMPACT_ATOMS: atom_id res chain seq x y z
N MET A 1 3.08 -31.31 -22.87
CA MET A 1 3.92 -31.06 -21.67
C MET A 1 4.68 -29.76 -21.90
N ASN A 2 4.23 -28.66 -21.30
CA ASN A 2 4.98 -27.41 -21.35
C ASN A 2 6.23 -27.56 -20.46
N LYS A 3 7.40 -27.20 -21.00
CA LYS A 3 8.64 -27.15 -20.22
C LYS A 3 8.46 -26.19 -19.04
N PRO A 4 8.95 -26.52 -17.83
CA PRO A 4 8.90 -25.60 -16.71
C PRO A 4 9.61 -24.29 -17.08
N ILE A 5 8.92 -23.16 -16.91
CA ILE A 5 9.52 -21.84 -17.13
C ILE A 5 10.54 -21.63 -16.02
N LYS A 6 11.81 -21.41 -16.38
CA LYS A 6 12.88 -21.15 -15.42
C LYS A 6 12.58 -19.87 -14.64
N ALA A 7 12.80 -19.87 -13.33
CA ALA A 7 12.69 -18.65 -12.53
C ALA A 7 13.61 -17.53 -13.05
N LYS A 8 13.20 -16.28 -12.85
CA LYS A 8 13.90 -15.07 -13.27
C LYS A 8 14.30 -14.25 -12.05
N ASN A 9 15.51 -13.73 -12.03
CA ASN A 9 15.93 -12.81 -10.98
C ASN A 9 15.18 -11.48 -11.12
N LEU A 10 14.72 -10.96 -9.99
CA LEU A 10 14.22 -9.61 -9.82
C LEU A 10 15.35 -8.81 -9.15
N PRO A 11 16.15 -8.05 -9.90
CA PRO A 11 17.27 -7.31 -9.34
C PRO A 11 16.74 -6.17 -8.46
N LEU A 12 17.32 -6.07 -7.27
CA LEU A 12 17.06 -5.04 -6.27
C LEU A 12 18.37 -4.36 -5.88
N PHE A 13 18.25 -3.18 -5.29
CA PHE A 13 19.34 -2.47 -4.63
C PHE A 13 18.95 -2.12 -3.18
N SER A 14 19.95 -2.04 -2.30
CA SER A 14 19.72 -1.62 -0.91
C SER A 14 19.44 -0.12 -0.86
N ILE A 15 18.31 0.26 -0.25
CA ILE A 15 17.96 1.67 -0.02
C ILE A 15 18.51 2.10 1.35
N ILE A 16 18.10 1.41 2.41
CA ILE A 16 18.45 1.80 3.78
C ILE A 16 18.37 0.60 4.73
N ASP A 17 19.31 0.52 5.67
CA ASP A 17 19.21 -0.38 6.83
C ASP A 17 18.36 0.30 7.91
N LEU A 18 17.17 -0.25 8.18
CA LEU A 18 16.25 0.34 9.15
C LEU A 18 16.75 0.20 10.60
N ASN A 19 17.59 -0.77 10.91
CA ASN A 19 18.21 -0.87 12.23
C ASN A 19 19.24 0.24 12.42
N GLN A 20 19.98 0.59 11.36
CA GLN A 20 20.89 1.74 11.38
C GLN A 20 20.10 3.05 11.50
N LEU A 21 19.07 3.24 10.66
CA LEU A 21 18.19 4.43 10.71
C LEU A 21 17.66 4.65 12.13
N ARG A 22 17.18 3.60 12.79
CA ARG A 22 16.66 3.69 14.16
C ARG A 22 17.70 4.16 15.17
N ARG A 23 18.89 3.55 15.17
CA ARG A 23 19.97 3.90 16.12
C ARG A 23 20.48 5.32 15.92
N GLU A 24 20.60 5.77 14.67
CA GLU A 24 21.14 7.10 14.36
C GLU A 24 20.17 8.23 14.68
N ASN A 25 18.87 7.94 14.77
CA ASN A 25 17.81 8.94 14.96
C ASN A 25 17.02 8.77 16.26
N HIS A 26 17.50 7.94 17.19
CA HIS A 26 16.84 7.67 18.47
C HIS A 26 15.40 7.15 18.33
N LEU A 27 15.18 6.26 17.35
CA LEU A 27 13.90 5.61 17.07
C LEU A 27 13.93 4.13 17.48
N GLU A 28 14.70 3.77 18.51
CA GLU A 28 14.76 2.40 19.00
C GLU A 28 13.37 1.93 19.47
N GLY A 29 13.02 0.68 19.15
CA GLY A 29 11.72 0.10 19.47
C GLY A 29 10.58 0.52 18.55
N THR A 30 10.83 1.35 17.53
CA THR A 30 9.81 1.67 16.52
C THR A 30 9.58 0.53 15.52
N GLU A 31 8.31 0.34 15.17
CA GLU A 31 7.86 -0.57 14.11
C GLU A 31 7.57 0.24 12.84
N VAL A 32 7.77 -0.36 11.67
CA VAL A 32 7.32 0.25 10.41
C VAL A 32 5.93 -0.27 10.12
N THR A 33 4.93 0.61 10.13
CA THR A 33 3.52 0.26 9.89
C THR A 33 3.14 0.43 8.43
N ASP A 34 3.80 1.33 7.71
CA ASP A 34 3.60 1.55 6.28
C ASP A 34 4.91 1.90 5.58
N PHE A 35 5.05 1.46 4.33
CA PHE A 35 6.12 1.90 3.46
C PHE A 35 5.71 1.78 1.99
N PHE A 36 6.01 2.80 1.20
CA PHE A 36 5.60 2.83 -0.21
C PHE A 36 6.44 3.83 -1.02
N THR A 37 6.32 3.76 -2.34
CA THR A 37 6.81 4.79 -3.26
C THR A 37 5.67 5.62 -3.80
N GLU A 38 5.87 6.93 -3.90
CA GLU A 38 4.92 7.82 -4.57
C GLU A 38 5.40 8.22 -5.97
N ARG A 39 4.52 8.86 -6.74
CA ARG A 39 4.80 9.38 -8.08
C ARG A 39 6.00 10.31 -8.14
N ASP A 40 6.24 11.09 -7.09
CA ASP A 40 7.40 11.99 -6.97
C ASP A 40 8.75 11.24 -6.89
N GLY A 41 8.73 9.91 -6.79
CA GLY A 41 9.91 9.06 -6.75
C GLY A 41 10.54 8.97 -5.37
N LYS A 42 9.93 9.56 -4.34
CA LYS A 42 10.37 9.34 -2.97
C LYS A 42 9.81 8.04 -2.42
N VAL A 43 10.52 7.52 -1.42
CA VAL A 43 10.04 6.45 -0.55
C VAL A 43 9.55 7.10 0.75
N TYR A 44 8.41 6.62 1.23
CA TYR A 44 7.78 7.07 2.45
C TYR A 44 7.71 5.92 3.43
N LEU A 45 7.98 6.18 4.71
CA LEU A 45 7.78 5.25 5.81
C LEU A 45 6.92 5.90 6.89
N LEU A 46 6.03 5.12 7.50
CA LEU A 46 5.41 5.46 8.77
C LEU A 46 6.03 4.58 9.86
N MET A 47 6.67 5.22 10.84
CA MET A 47 7.26 4.55 11.99
C MET A 47 6.41 4.83 13.23
N GLU A 48 6.02 3.78 13.92
CA GLU A 48 5.25 3.84 15.15
C GLU A 48 6.13 3.45 16.34
N GLN A 49 6.09 4.25 17.40
CA GLN A 49 6.52 3.84 18.74
C GLN A 49 5.26 3.57 19.58
N PRO A 50 4.92 2.30 19.84
CA PRO A 50 3.75 1.96 20.65
C PRO A 50 3.88 2.50 22.07
N SER A 51 2.78 2.99 22.65
CA SER A 51 2.77 3.31 24.08
C SER A 51 2.82 2.04 24.93
N GLU A 52 3.56 2.08 26.05
CA GLU A 52 3.60 0.99 27.04
C GLU A 52 2.23 0.70 27.68
N THR A 53 1.32 1.66 27.65
CA THR A 53 -0.03 1.52 28.21
C THR A 53 -1.06 1.21 27.13
N GLN A 54 -1.42 -0.06 26.97
CA GLN A 54 -2.61 -0.44 26.20
C GLN A 54 -3.87 -0.11 26.99
N GLY A 55 -4.70 0.77 26.43
CA GLY A 55 -6.03 1.06 26.96
C GLY A 55 -7.00 -0.10 26.72
N LYS A 56 -8.20 -0.03 27.32
CA LYS A 56 -9.29 -0.99 27.03
C LYS A 56 -9.79 -0.88 25.58
N ASP A 57 -9.72 0.30 24.99
CA ASP A 57 -10.02 0.55 23.57
C ASP A 57 -8.70 0.73 22.83
N TRP A 58 -8.26 -0.34 22.17
CA TRP A 58 -6.96 -0.37 21.50
C TRP A 58 -6.88 0.65 20.34
N LEU A 59 -8.00 0.97 19.66
CA LEU A 59 -8.06 1.95 18.56
C LEU A 59 -7.67 3.36 19.02
N SER A 60 -7.95 3.66 20.29
CA SER A 60 -7.63 4.95 20.92
C SER A 60 -6.29 4.95 21.65
N THR A 61 -5.53 3.85 21.57
CA THR A 61 -4.24 3.74 22.24
C THR A 61 -3.29 4.77 21.63
N PRO A 62 -2.76 5.69 22.45
CA PRO A 62 -1.82 6.68 21.94
C PRO A 62 -0.53 6.01 21.48
N SER A 63 0.02 6.48 20.37
CA SER A 63 1.35 6.09 19.89
C SER A 63 2.09 7.32 19.36
N THR A 64 3.42 7.29 19.44
CA THR A 64 4.24 8.34 18.84
C THR A 64 4.57 7.94 17.41
N TYR A 65 4.34 8.84 16.46
CA TYR A 65 4.60 8.57 15.05
C TYR A 65 5.72 9.45 14.49
N THR A 66 6.51 8.88 13.59
CA THR A 66 7.49 9.59 12.76
C THR A 66 7.27 9.19 11.31
N ALA A 67 7.04 10.16 10.43
CA ALA A 67 7.09 9.92 8.99
C ALA A 67 8.53 10.10 8.50
N VAL A 68 8.96 9.27 7.57
CA VAL A 68 10.28 9.36 6.93
C VAL A 68 10.09 9.53 5.44
N GLU A 69 10.72 10.54 4.86
CA GLU A 69 10.87 10.68 3.42
C GLU A 69 12.30 10.34 3.02
N ILE A 70 12.46 9.49 2.01
CA ILE A 70 13.74 9.14 1.43
C ILE A 70 13.70 9.54 -0.04
N GLN A 71 14.54 10.49 -0.41
CA GLN A 71 14.73 10.88 -1.80
C GLN A 71 15.78 9.99 -2.45
N LEU A 72 15.45 9.42 -3.61
CA LEU A 72 16.34 8.52 -4.35
C LEU A 72 16.67 9.03 -5.74
N ASP A 73 17.85 8.66 -6.19
CA ASP A 73 18.21 8.59 -7.60
C ASP A 73 18.00 7.13 -8.05
N TRP A 74 16.86 6.86 -8.68
CA TRP A 74 16.51 5.50 -9.13
C TRP A 74 17.36 5.00 -10.29
N ALA A 75 17.95 5.90 -11.08
CA ALA A 75 18.82 5.54 -12.19
C ALA A 75 20.20 5.10 -11.68
N GLU A 76 20.77 5.87 -10.75
CA GLU A 76 22.05 5.55 -10.10
C GLU A 76 21.90 4.64 -8.87
N GLN A 77 20.68 4.23 -8.53
CA GLN A 77 20.35 3.31 -7.44
C GLN A 77 20.95 3.73 -6.08
N ARG A 78 20.80 5.01 -5.73
CA ARG A 78 21.36 5.57 -4.49
C ARG A 78 20.42 6.53 -3.78
N VAL A 79 20.56 6.60 -2.46
CA VAL A 79 19.86 7.60 -1.63
C VAL A 79 20.52 8.97 -1.80
N LEU A 80 19.68 9.99 -1.95
CA LEU A 80 20.08 11.40 -2.03
C LEU A 80 19.91 12.10 -0.69
N GLU A 81 18.75 11.92 -0.07
CA GLU A 81 18.38 12.57 1.18
C GLU A 81 17.44 11.67 1.97
N THR A 82 17.50 11.77 3.30
CA THR A 82 16.54 11.16 4.21
C THR A 82 16.12 12.21 5.21
N THR A 83 14.82 12.49 5.27
CA THR A 83 14.22 13.51 6.13
C THR A 83 13.21 12.88 7.06
N LEU A 84 13.32 13.19 8.36
CA LEU A 84 12.41 12.69 9.38
C LEU A 84 11.45 13.79 9.83
N PHE A 85 10.19 13.43 9.97
CA PHE A 85 9.10 14.29 10.41
C PHE A 85 8.51 13.71 11.69
N PRO A 86 8.95 14.17 12.89
CA PRO A 86 8.37 13.73 14.15
C PRO A 86 6.94 14.27 14.25
N LEU A 87 5.95 13.40 14.08
CA LEU A 87 4.53 13.76 14.14
C LEU A 87 4.01 13.82 15.59
N GLY A 88 4.80 13.28 16.52
CA GLY A 88 4.52 13.33 17.96
C GLY A 88 3.50 12.28 18.40
N LEU A 89 3.00 12.46 19.64
CA LEU A 89 2.05 11.55 20.26
C LEU A 89 0.64 11.80 19.69
N LEU A 90 0.09 10.81 18.99
CA LEU A 90 -1.26 10.85 18.43
C LEU A 90 -2.15 9.82 19.12
N LYS A 91 -3.39 10.21 19.43
CA LYS A 91 -4.37 9.37 20.14
C LYS A 91 -5.27 8.61 19.18
N PHE A 92 -4.66 7.89 18.25
CA PHE A 92 -5.33 7.03 17.29
C PHE A 92 -4.32 6.07 16.67
N GLN A 93 -4.77 4.89 16.26
CA GLN A 93 -3.93 3.87 15.62
C GLN A 93 -3.92 4.05 14.09
N PHE A 94 -2.77 4.43 13.54
CA PHE A 94 -2.59 4.64 12.10
C PHE A 94 -1.82 3.50 11.46
N HIS A 95 -2.31 3.09 10.30
CA HIS A 95 -1.79 1.96 9.53
C HIS A 95 -1.20 2.43 8.21
N TYR A 96 -1.62 3.58 7.69
CA TYR A 96 -1.17 4.12 6.42
C TYR A 96 -0.76 5.58 6.52
N LEU A 97 0.19 5.95 5.67
CA LEU A 97 0.66 7.31 5.42
C LEU A 97 0.50 7.59 3.93
N ARG A 98 -0.04 8.75 3.52
CA ARG A 98 0.02 9.19 2.12
C ARG A 98 0.36 10.68 2.05
N PRO A 99 1.14 11.15 1.06
CA PRO A 99 1.31 12.59 0.86
C PRO A 99 -0.02 13.20 0.43
N ALA A 100 -0.36 14.35 1.01
CA ALA A 100 -1.59 15.08 0.74
C ALA A 100 -1.25 16.56 0.55
N GLY A 101 -0.82 16.92 -0.67
CA GLY A 101 -0.27 18.25 -0.95
C GLY A 101 0.99 18.51 -0.11
N ASP A 102 0.99 19.61 0.65
CA ASP A 102 2.11 19.97 1.55
C ASP A 102 2.05 19.26 2.92
N HIS A 103 1.10 18.35 3.10
CA HIS A 103 0.78 17.68 4.35
C HIS A 103 0.84 16.15 4.18
N PHE A 104 0.57 15.45 5.27
CA PHE A 104 0.39 14.01 5.30
C PHE A 104 -1.06 13.66 5.63
N LEU A 105 -1.58 12.65 4.95
CA LEU A 105 -2.75 11.90 5.38
C LEU A 105 -2.25 10.71 6.21
N LEU A 106 -2.67 10.63 7.47
CA LEU A 106 -2.58 9.42 8.28
C LEU A 106 -3.94 8.73 8.31
N LEU A 107 -3.95 7.42 8.08
CA LEU A 107 -5.18 6.64 7.98
C LEU A 107 -5.11 5.39 8.84
N GLY A 108 -6.10 5.20 9.71
CA GLY A 108 -6.29 3.96 10.46
C GLY A 108 -7.13 2.97 9.68
N ALA A 109 -6.69 1.72 9.59
CA ALA A 109 -7.43 0.64 8.94
C ALA A 109 -8.78 0.36 9.61
N ARG A 110 -8.86 0.65 10.91
CA ARG A 110 -10.00 0.34 11.77
C ARG A 110 -10.69 1.60 12.30
N CYS A 111 -12.01 1.54 12.43
CA CYS A 111 -12.86 2.67 12.80
C CYS A 111 -14.12 2.15 13.49
N ALA A 112 -14.36 2.49 14.75
CA ALA A 112 -15.60 2.07 15.43
C ALA A 112 -16.73 3.08 15.21
N TYR A 113 -17.95 2.58 15.07
CA TYR A 113 -19.16 3.38 15.20
C TYR A 113 -19.63 3.36 16.66
N ARG A 114 -19.73 4.54 17.29
CA ARG A 114 -20.13 4.69 18.69
C ARG A 114 -21.40 5.55 18.81
N GLU A 115 -21.92 5.69 20.03
CA GLU A 115 -23.13 6.48 20.31
C GLU A 115 -23.08 7.92 19.77
N ASN A 116 -21.89 8.54 19.75
CA ASN A 116 -21.69 9.91 19.26
C ASN A 116 -21.27 9.98 17.78
N GLY A 117 -21.41 8.87 17.04
CA GLY A 117 -21.00 8.72 15.66
C GLY A 117 -19.69 7.95 15.49
N PRO A 118 -19.19 7.88 14.24
CA PRO A 118 -18.01 7.09 13.92
C PRO A 118 -16.71 7.76 14.35
N ASP A 119 -15.69 6.93 14.57
CA ASP A 119 -14.30 7.39 14.61
C ASP A 119 -13.93 8.20 13.36
N GLN A 120 -13.06 9.17 13.55
CA GLN A 120 -12.44 9.90 12.47
C GLN A 120 -11.07 9.29 12.22
N ASN A 121 -11.00 8.22 11.44
CA ASN A 121 -9.78 7.46 11.19
C ASN A 121 -8.85 8.06 10.12
N ALA A 122 -9.22 9.16 9.47
CA ALA A 122 -8.41 9.88 8.49
C ALA A 122 -8.02 11.26 9.00
N TRP A 123 -6.73 11.50 9.20
CA TRP A 123 -6.19 12.74 9.78
C TRP A 123 -5.25 13.41 8.78
N ILE A 124 -5.50 14.68 8.48
CA ILE A 124 -4.51 15.52 7.78
C ILE A 124 -3.62 16.15 8.84
N VAL A 125 -2.32 15.89 8.74
CA VAL A 125 -1.30 16.40 9.65
C VAL A 125 -0.23 17.16 8.87
N SER A 126 0.19 18.31 9.38
CA SER A 126 1.31 19.04 8.81
C SER A 126 2.63 18.30 9.04
N ARG A 127 3.67 18.71 8.31
CA ARG A 127 5.02 18.14 8.40
C ARG A 127 5.69 18.34 9.76
N ASP A 128 5.23 19.30 10.56
CA ASP A 128 5.67 19.54 11.95
C ASP A 128 4.75 18.85 13.00
N GLY A 129 3.80 18.02 12.56
CA GLY A 129 2.95 17.20 13.43
C GLY A 129 1.67 17.86 13.93
N ALA A 130 1.32 19.07 13.47
CA ALA A 130 0.04 19.68 13.82
C ALA A 130 -1.13 18.99 13.10
N VAL A 131 -2.14 18.58 13.85
CA VAL A 131 -3.37 18.01 13.27
C VAL A 131 -4.24 19.13 12.71
N LEU A 132 -4.46 19.11 11.40
CA LEU A 132 -5.17 20.15 10.66
C LEU A 132 -6.66 19.82 10.48
N SER A 133 -6.97 18.57 10.16
CA SER A 133 -8.35 18.12 10.01
C SER A 133 -8.49 16.62 10.30
N ARG A 134 -9.73 16.20 10.55
CA ARG A 134 -10.10 14.81 10.82
C ARG A 134 -11.44 14.49 10.17
N PHE A 135 -11.55 13.32 9.57
CA PHE A 135 -12.79 12.81 8.98
C PHE A 135 -12.81 11.27 9.01
N CYS A 136 -13.95 10.69 8.66
CA CYS A 136 -14.18 9.25 8.68
C CYS A 136 -14.16 8.70 7.25
N LEU A 137 -13.38 7.64 7.02
CA LEU A 137 -13.39 6.86 5.78
C LEU A 137 -13.89 5.43 6.01
N GLY A 138 -14.52 5.13 7.14
CA GLY A 138 -15.11 3.82 7.44
C GLY A 138 -14.16 2.80 8.08
N ASP A 139 -14.72 1.70 8.60
CA ASP A 139 -13.97 0.55 9.14
C ASP A 139 -13.45 -0.36 8.03
N GLY A 140 -12.50 -1.23 8.39
CA GLY A 140 -12.07 -2.33 7.56
C GLY A 140 -11.39 -1.91 6.26
N ILE A 141 -10.57 -0.86 6.30
CA ILE A 141 -9.78 -0.42 5.14
C ILE A 141 -8.62 -1.41 4.93
N GLN A 142 -8.50 -1.92 3.71
CA GLN A 142 -7.49 -2.89 3.30
C GLN A 142 -6.25 -2.22 2.70
N ASP A 143 -6.42 -1.14 1.95
CA ASP A 143 -5.36 -0.36 1.32
C ASP A 143 -5.90 1.02 0.88
N CYS A 144 -5.00 2.00 0.72
CA CYS A 144 -5.33 3.35 0.25
C CYS A 144 -4.29 3.91 -0.73
N VAL A 145 -4.74 4.76 -1.66
CA VAL A 145 -3.87 5.56 -2.54
C VAL A 145 -4.42 6.96 -2.70
N VAL A 146 -3.58 7.94 -3.02
CA VAL A 146 -3.98 9.33 -3.25
C VAL A 146 -3.58 9.75 -4.66
N LYS A 147 -4.52 10.29 -5.42
CA LYS A 147 -4.28 10.86 -6.75
C LYS A 147 -3.63 12.24 -6.63
N LYS A 148 -3.04 12.71 -7.74
CA LYS A 148 -2.41 14.04 -7.82
C LYS A 148 -3.37 15.18 -7.51
N ASP A 149 -4.65 15.04 -7.84
CA ASP A 149 -5.69 16.03 -7.57
C ASP A 149 -6.19 16.03 -6.11
N GLY A 150 -5.63 15.16 -5.25
CA GLY A 150 -6.02 15.02 -3.86
C GLY A 150 -7.16 14.02 -3.62
N THR A 151 -7.68 13.36 -4.67
CA THR A 151 -8.66 12.29 -4.52
C THR A 151 -8.06 11.15 -3.72
N ILE A 152 -8.70 10.78 -2.62
CA ILE A 152 -8.31 9.63 -1.79
C ILE A 152 -9.08 8.42 -2.30
N ILE A 153 -8.45 7.26 -2.43
CA ILE A 153 -9.10 6.01 -2.80
C ILE A 153 -8.84 5.01 -1.68
N THR A 154 -9.89 4.37 -1.18
CA THR A 154 -9.81 3.33 -0.16
C THR A 154 -10.47 2.06 -0.66
N SER A 155 -9.78 0.95 -0.42
CA SER A 155 -10.31 -0.40 -0.57
C SER A 155 -10.65 -0.97 0.80
N TYR A 156 -11.61 -1.90 0.85
CA TYR A 156 -12.10 -2.50 2.09
C TYR A 156 -11.98 -4.02 2.07
N PHE A 157 -11.72 -4.59 3.25
CA PHE A 157 -11.83 -6.03 3.50
C PHE A 157 -13.19 -6.38 4.12
N ASP A 158 -13.46 -7.67 4.30
CA ASP A 158 -14.78 -8.21 4.65
C ASP A 158 -15.47 -7.48 5.81
N GLU A 159 -14.77 -7.16 6.90
CA GLU A 159 -15.34 -6.44 8.04
C GLU A 159 -15.75 -4.98 7.70
N GLY A 160 -15.07 -4.34 6.75
CA GLY A 160 -15.44 -3.02 6.23
C GLY A 160 -16.57 -3.06 5.21
N VAL A 161 -16.77 -4.22 4.56
CA VAL A 161 -17.86 -4.46 3.60
C VAL A 161 -19.15 -4.88 4.32
N PHE A 162 -19.06 -5.81 5.25
CA PHE A 162 -20.21 -6.41 5.93
C PHE A 162 -20.56 -5.73 7.25
N GLY A 163 -19.63 -4.99 7.83
CA GLY A 163 -19.81 -4.27 9.08
C GLY A 163 -19.18 -5.01 10.26
N ASN A 164 -18.44 -4.25 11.07
CA ASN A 164 -17.91 -4.65 12.37
C ASN A 164 -17.84 -3.41 13.26
N TYR A 165 -17.42 -3.52 14.53
CA TYR A 165 -17.24 -2.39 15.46
C TYR A 165 -18.42 -1.40 15.51
N GLY A 166 -19.65 -1.91 15.51
CA GLY A 166 -20.87 -1.11 15.65
C GLY A 166 -21.42 -0.56 14.33
N TRP A 167 -20.83 -0.89 13.18
CA TRP A 167 -21.35 -0.51 11.88
C TRP A 167 -22.43 -1.48 11.40
N ASP A 168 -23.70 -1.07 11.49
CA ASP A 168 -24.83 -1.79 10.86
C ASP A 168 -24.92 -1.51 9.36
N GLU A 169 -24.62 -0.27 8.94
CA GLU A 169 -24.52 0.16 7.54
C GLU A 169 -23.11 0.70 7.29
N PRO A 170 -22.12 -0.17 7.00
CA PRO A 170 -20.74 0.26 6.87
C PRO A 170 -20.53 1.14 5.64
N LEU A 171 -19.71 2.19 5.78
CA LEU A 171 -19.37 3.06 4.65
C LEU A 171 -18.73 2.28 3.50
N GLY A 172 -17.88 1.29 3.84
CA GLY A 172 -17.16 0.43 2.91
C GLY A 172 -17.99 -0.67 2.26
N ALA A 173 -19.32 -0.69 2.40
CA ALA A 173 -20.20 -1.76 1.89
C ALA A 173 -20.05 -2.08 0.39
N CYS A 174 -19.51 -1.16 -0.41
CA CYS A 174 -19.24 -1.35 -1.83
C CYS A 174 -17.81 -1.85 -2.13
N GLY A 175 -16.98 -2.06 -1.11
CA GLY A 175 -15.63 -2.60 -1.20
C GLY A 175 -14.55 -1.64 -1.73
N LEU A 176 -14.93 -0.56 -2.43
CA LEU A 176 -14.00 0.38 -3.03
C LEU A 176 -14.65 1.75 -3.24
N ILE A 177 -14.02 2.82 -2.74
CA ILE A 177 -14.56 4.20 -2.79
C ILE A 177 -13.46 5.19 -3.15
N ALA A 178 -13.80 6.17 -3.99
CA ALA A 178 -13.01 7.37 -4.20
C ALA A 178 -13.67 8.57 -3.48
N TRP A 179 -12.86 9.40 -2.85
CA TRP A 179 -13.26 10.49 -1.96
C TRP A 179 -12.59 11.80 -2.36
N THR A 180 -13.22 12.92 -2.03
CA THR A 180 -12.52 14.21 -1.97
C THR A 180 -11.46 14.18 -0.87
N SER A 181 -10.59 15.19 -0.86
CA SER A 181 -9.59 15.40 0.21
C SER A 181 -10.19 15.64 1.60
N GLU A 182 -11.49 15.88 1.69
CA GLU A 182 -12.26 16.10 2.93
C GLU A 182 -13.16 14.91 3.29
N GLY A 183 -13.06 13.78 2.57
CA GLY A 183 -13.82 12.57 2.87
C GLY A 183 -15.27 12.58 2.37
N THR A 184 -15.58 13.33 1.31
CA THR A 184 -16.87 13.22 0.62
C THR A 184 -16.78 12.21 -0.53
N PRO A 185 -17.67 11.21 -0.65
CA PRO A 185 -17.62 10.25 -1.76
C PRO A 185 -17.77 10.94 -3.13
N LEU A 186 -16.85 10.65 -4.03
CA LEU A 186 -16.87 11.04 -5.45
C LEU A 186 -17.37 9.91 -6.36
N TRP A 187 -17.01 8.68 -6.01
CA TRP A 187 -17.38 7.47 -6.75
C TRP A 187 -17.41 6.28 -5.80
N LYS A 188 -18.33 5.35 -6.06
CA LYS A 188 -18.43 4.07 -5.35
C LYS A 188 -18.49 2.95 -6.38
N ASN A 189 -17.87 1.82 -6.06
CA ASN A 189 -18.03 0.63 -6.88
C ASN A 189 -19.50 0.17 -6.86
N GLU A 190 -20.08 -0.05 -8.05
CA GLU A 190 -21.43 -0.60 -8.23
C GLU A 190 -21.42 -1.87 -9.11
N ASN A 191 -20.29 -2.18 -9.73
CA ASN A 191 -20.18 -3.18 -10.79
C ASN A 191 -19.72 -4.54 -10.30
N TYR A 192 -18.93 -4.57 -9.21
CA TYR A 192 -18.26 -5.78 -8.75
C TYR A 192 -18.71 -6.16 -7.34
N SER A 193 -18.95 -7.45 -7.12
CA SER A 193 -19.20 -7.97 -5.78
C SER A 193 -17.87 -8.13 -5.06
N ILE A 194 -17.54 -7.16 -4.22
CA ILE A 194 -16.28 -7.11 -3.47
C ILE A 194 -16.58 -7.49 -2.02
N TYR A 195 -15.97 -8.58 -1.56
CA TYR A 195 -15.92 -8.97 -0.15
C TYR A 195 -14.56 -8.59 0.45
N ASP A 196 -13.48 -8.81 -0.29
CA ASP A 196 -12.16 -8.25 0.03
C ASP A 196 -11.57 -7.60 -1.21
N CYS A 197 -11.15 -6.34 -1.12
CA CYS A 197 -10.33 -5.73 -2.16
C CYS A 197 -8.86 -5.74 -1.72
N TYR A 198 -8.17 -6.85 -2.00
CA TYR A 198 -6.85 -7.15 -1.46
C TYR A 198 -5.75 -6.15 -1.79
N ALA A 199 -5.78 -5.55 -2.99
CA ALA A 199 -4.73 -4.65 -3.43
C ALA A 199 -5.26 -3.62 -4.42
N ILE A 200 -4.76 -2.39 -4.30
CA ILE A 200 -5.02 -1.31 -5.27
C ILE A 200 -3.71 -0.64 -5.70
N SER A 201 -3.68 -0.08 -6.90
CA SER A 201 -2.58 0.76 -7.39
C SER A 201 -3.11 1.76 -8.39
N LEU A 202 -2.38 2.85 -8.61
CA LEU A 202 -2.60 3.74 -9.74
C LEU A 202 -1.59 3.43 -10.85
N ASP A 203 -1.94 3.63 -12.12
CA ASP A 203 -0.97 3.71 -13.22
C ASP A 203 -0.53 5.15 -13.51
N GLU A 204 0.35 5.34 -14.50
CA GLU A 204 0.93 6.65 -14.84
C GLU A 204 -0.13 7.66 -15.31
N GLU A 205 -1.23 7.19 -15.90
CA GLU A 205 -2.40 7.98 -16.30
C GLU A 205 -3.42 8.18 -15.16
N GLU A 206 -3.14 7.69 -13.96
CA GLU A 206 -4.02 7.73 -12.77
C GLU A 206 -5.31 6.91 -12.92
N ASN A 207 -5.31 5.89 -13.77
CA ASN A 207 -6.34 4.85 -13.72
C ASN A 207 -6.11 3.99 -12.47
N LEU A 208 -7.22 3.61 -11.84
CA LEU A 208 -7.21 2.73 -10.69
C LEU A 208 -7.14 1.27 -11.15
N TRP A 209 -6.20 0.54 -10.60
CA TRP A 209 -6.13 -0.91 -10.67
C TRP A 209 -6.54 -1.48 -9.33
N PHE A 210 -7.40 -2.49 -9.31
CA PHE A 210 -7.79 -3.19 -8.09
C PHE A 210 -7.95 -4.69 -8.32
N TYR A 211 -7.61 -5.47 -7.31
CA TYR A 211 -7.71 -6.93 -7.32
C TYR A 211 -8.49 -7.39 -6.08
N TYR A 212 -9.52 -8.20 -6.29
CA TYR A 212 -10.55 -8.44 -5.28
C TYR A 212 -11.10 -9.87 -5.24
N TYR A 213 -11.70 -10.23 -4.11
CA TYR A 213 -12.57 -11.38 -3.86
C TYR A 213 -14.03 -10.90 -3.98
N ASP A 214 -14.96 -11.59 -4.64
CA ASP A 214 -14.96 -13.05 -4.76
C ASP A 214 -14.49 -13.70 -6.06
N GLU A 215 -14.35 -12.92 -7.13
CA GLU A 215 -14.00 -13.48 -8.45
C GLU A 215 -12.49 -13.60 -8.72
N PHE A 216 -11.63 -13.02 -7.88
CA PHE A 216 -10.17 -12.98 -8.08
C PHE A 216 -9.74 -12.37 -9.42
N ARG A 217 -10.45 -11.31 -9.84
CA ARG A 217 -10.15 -10.56 -11.07
C ARG A 217 -9.32 -9.32 -10.75
N LEU A 218 -8.45 -8.95 -11.70
CA LEU A 218 -7.77 -7.66 -11.70
C LEU A 218 -8.55 -6.72 -12.63
N VAL A 219 -8.90 -5.53 -12.17
CA VAL A 219 -9.65 -4.56 -12.95
C VAL A 219 -8.86 -3.27 -13.04
N ARG A 220 -8.74 -2.71 -14.24
CA ARG A 220 -8.33 -1.31 -14.46
C ARG A 220 -9.58 -0.48 -14.76
N THR A 221 -9.76 0.63 -14.06
CA THR A 221 -10.86 1.57 -14.30
C THR A 221 -10.37 3.01 -14.37
N ASN A 222 -10.98 3.79 -15.26
CA ASN A 222 -10.89 5.26 -15.25
C ASN A 222 -12.12 5.92 -14.60
N PHE A 223 -12.89 5.14 -13.82
CA PHE A 223 -14.17 5.49 -13.21
C PHE A 223 -15.34 5.67 -14.20
N LYS A 224 -15.15 5.31 -15.47
CA LYS A 224 -16.19 5.32 -16.51
C LYS A 224 -16.25 4.01 -17.29
N GLU A 225 -15.07 3.51 -17.63
CA GLU A 225 -14.87 2.27 -18.39
C GLU A 225 -13.90 1.38 -17.63
N ASP A 226 -14.23 0.09 -17.62
CA ASP A 226 -13.47 -0.93 -16.94
C ASP A 226 -12.84 -1.88 -17.95
N PHE A 227 -11.62 -2.31 -17.66
CA PHE A 227 -10.96 -3.40 -18.35
C PHE A 227 -10.60 -4.49 -17.34
N VAL A 228 -11.14 -5.67 -17.54
CA VAL A 228 -11.11 -6.78 -16.59
C VAL A 228 -10.12 -7.83 -17.08
N PHE A 229 -9.31 -8.36 -16.16
CA PHE A 229 -8.34 -9.39 -16.43
C PHE A 229 -8.56 -10.61 -15.54
N GLU A 230 -8.55 -11.78 -16.18
CA GLU A 230 -8.45 -13.08 -15.53
C GLU A 230 -7.00 -13.42 -15.22
N LEU A 231 -6.70 -14.02 -14.07
CA LEU A 231 -5.33 -14.36 -13.67
C LEU A 231 -5.24 -15.62 -12.79
N PRO A 232 -4.12 -16.37 -12.83
CA PRO A 232 -3.97 -17.67 -12.15
C PRO A 232 -3.45 -17.53 -10.71
N ILE A 233 -3.82 -16.45 -10.01
CA ILE A 233 -3.41 -16.18 -8.63
C ILE A 233 -4.66 -15.79 -7.85
N GLU A 234 -4.87 -16.45 -6.71
CA GLU A 234 -6.00 -16.21 -5.79
C GLU A 234 -5.45 -15.67 -4.46
N GLY A 235 -5.98 -14.54 -3.98
CA GLY A 235 -5.62 -13.96 -2.69
C GLY A 235 -4.25 -13.27 -2.64
N SER A 236 -3.80 -12.67 -3.76
CA SER A 236 -2.60 -11.83 -3.79
C SER A 236 -2.83 -10.50 -3.05
N GLY A 237 -1.93 -10.13 -2.14
CA GLY A 237 -1.99 -8.87 -1.39
C GLY A 237 -1.27 -7.69 -2.05
N ALA A 238 -0.56 -7.90 -3.15
CA ALA A 238 0.15 -6.83 -3.84
C ALA A 238 0.40 -7.16 -5.32
N PHE A 239 0.43 -6.13 -6.16
CA PHE A 239 0.87 -6.23 -7.54
C PHE A 239 1.46 -4.91 -8.04
N SER A 240 2.34 -4.99 -9.03
CA SER A 240 2.88 -3.83 -9.74
C SER A 240 2.70 -4.05 -11.24
N VAL A 241 2.45 -2.94 -11.95
CA VAL A 241 2.22 -2.92 -13.40
C VAL A 241 3.41 -2.23 -14.07
N ALA A 242 4.03 -2.88 -15.05
CA ALA A 242 5.09 -2.26 -15.83
C ALA A 242 4.53 -1.09 -16.66
N PRO A 243 5.33 -0.05 -16.98
CA PRO A 243 4.88 1.09 -17.78
C PRO A 243 4.25 0.70 -19.14
N SER A 244 4.66 -0.42 -19.74
CA SER A 244 4.05 -0.94 -20.95
C SER A 244 2.59 -1.42 -20.80
N GLY A 245 2.10 -1.57 -19.56
CA GLY A 245 0.76 -2.08 -19.25
C GLY A 245 0.54 -3.57 -19.52
N ASN A 246 1.59 -4.29 -19.95
CA ASN A 246 1.47 -5.68 -20.42
C ASN A 246 2.21 -6.69 -19.53
N THR A 247 3.07 -6.23 -18.62
CA THR A 247 3.80 -7.10 -17.70
C THR A 247 3.49 -6.69 -16.28
N PHE A 248 3.32 -7.68 -15.42
CA PHE A 248 2.90 -7.51 -14.04
C PHE A 248 3.83 -8.29 -13.13
N LEU A 249 4.08 -7.76 -11.93
CA LEU A 249 4.68 -8.49 -10.83
C LEU A 249 3.60 -8.65 -9.78
N PHE A 250 3.26 -9.90 -9.45
CA PHE A 250 2.33 -10.22 -8.39
C PHE A 250 3.08 -10.84 -7.22
N GLN A 251 2.67 -10.48 -6.00
CA GLN A 251 2.93 -11.33 -4.85
C GLN A 251 2.19 -12.67 -5.06
N GLY A 252 2.72 -13.75 -4.50
CA GLY A 252 2.00 -15.00 -4.44
C GLY A 252 0.74 -14.86 -3.59
N GLY A 253 -0.28 -15.62 -3.97
CA GLY A 253 -1.55 -15.64 -3.28
C GLY A 253 -1.54 -16.49 -2.00
N TYR A 254 -2.68 -17.08 -1.69
CA TYR A 254 -2.83 -17.94 -0.52
C TYR A 254 -1.71 -18.98 -0.39
N GLN A 255 -1.17 -19.10 0.83
CA GLN A 255 -0.08 -20.02 1.20
C GLN A 255 1.26 -19.77 0.46
N GLN A 256 1.38 -18.69 -0.32
CA GLN A 256 2.57 -18.39 -1.12
C GLN A 256 3.00 -16.92 -1.02
N ARG A 257 2.69 -16.26 0.10
CA ARG A 257 2.96 -14.82 0.31
C ARG A 257 4.44 -14.44 0.25
N ASP A 258 5.35 -15.41 0.38
CA ASP A 258 6.80 -15.25 0.27
C ASP A 258 7.34 -15.38 -1.17
N LYS A 259 6.47 -15.66 -2.15
CA LYS A 259 6.82 -15.82 -3.56
C LYS A 259 6.35 -14.65 -4.40
N PHE A 260 6.96 -14.49 -5.56
CA PHE A 260 6.60 -13.45 -6.52
C PHE A 260 6.56 -14.03 -7.93
N TYR A 261 5.70 -13.48 -8.77
CA TYR A 261 5.46 -14.00 -10.12
C TYR A 261 5.35 -12.87 -11.14
N PHE A 262 6.13 -12.98 -12.21
CA PHE A 262 5.85 -12.23 -13.42
C PHE A 262 4.66 -12.86 -14.15
N LEU A 263 3.70 -12.02 -14.55
CA LEU A 263 2.60 -12.35 -15.46
C LEU A 263 2.65 -11.43 -16.68
N THR A 264 2.17 -11.91 -17.82
CA THR A 264 2.09 -11.15 -19.06
C THR A 264 0.66 -11.16 -19.59
N ALA A 265 0.15 -9.99 -19.97
CA ALA A 265 -1.16 -9.86 -20.57
C ALA A 265 -1.19 -10.44 -22.00
N HIS A 266 -2.26 -11.17 -22.29
CA HIS A 266 -2.64 -11.65 -23.61
C HIS A 266 -4.13 -11.33 -23.79
N GLY A 267 -4.44 -10.08 -24.17
CA GLY A 267 -5.81 -9.56 -24.12
C GLY A 267 -6.25 -9.33 -22.67
N ASP A 268 -7.40 -9.90 -22.32
CA ASP A 268 -8.05 -9.89 -21.00
C ASP A 268 -7.57 -11.03 -20.08
N HIS A 269 -6.48 -11.72 -20.41
CA HIS A 269 -5.93 -12.80 -19.60
C HIS A 269 -4.47 -12.52 -19.23
N LEU A 270 -4.13 -12.58 -17.94
CA LEU A 270 -2.76 -12.56 -17.46
C LEU A 270 -2.23 -14.00 -17.39
N GLY A 271 -1.31 -14.32 -18.30
CA GLY A 271 -0.71 -15.65 -18.44
C GLY A 271 0.79 -15.67 -18.17
N LYS A 272 1.44 -16.79 -18.49
CA LYS A 272 2.90 -16.97 -18.41
C LYS A 272 3.50 -16.67 -17.03
N LYS A 273 2.97 -17.37 -16.01
CA LYS A 273 3.47 -17.35 -14.64
C LYS A 273 4.94 -17.82 -14.57
N GLN A 274 5.83 -16.86 -14.35
CA GLN A 274 7.25 -17.10 -14.13
C GLN A 274 7.63 -16.62 -12.73
N GLU A 275 8.23 -17.49 -11.91
CA GLU A 275 8.69 -17.09 -10.59
C GLU A 275 9.76 -15.99 -10.70
N ALA A 276 9.54 -14.91 -9.94
CA ALA A 276 10.45 -13.79 -9.78
C ALA A 276 11.19 -13.96 -8.44
N ILE A 277 12.51 -13.98 -8.46
CA ILE A 277 13.34 -14.15 -7.27
C ILE A 277 13.98 -12.82 -6.92
N PRO A 278 13.54 -12.12 -5.86
CA PRO A 278 14.21 -10.93 -5.34
C PRO A 278 15.68 -11.19 -5.06
N THR A 279 16.58 -10.42 -5.66
CA THR A 279 18.02 -10.56 -5.49
C THR A 279 18.73 -9.21 -5.37
N CYS A 280 19.67 -9.07 -4.44
CA CYS A 280 20.56 -7.92 -4.31
C CYS A 280 22.02 -8.44 -4.34
N ASP A 281 22.89 -7.82 -5.14
CA ASP A 281 24.30 -8.23 -5.30
C ASP A 281 24.49 -9.73 -5.60
N GLY A 282 23.56 -10.31 -6.38
CA GLY A 282 23.57 -11.73 -6.74
C GLY A 282 23.05 -12.69 -5.66
N ASN A 283 22.73 -12.19 -4.47
CA ASN A 283 22.19 -12.99 -3.36
C ASN A 283 20.66 -12.87 -3.30
N LYS A 284 19.97 -13.96 -2.95
CA LYS A 284 18.51 -13.95 -2.75
C LYS A 284 18.16 -13.13 -1.51
N VAL A 285 17.19 -12.24 -1.65
CA VAL A 285 16.62 -11.48 -0.52
C VAL A 285 15.47 -12.29 0.08
N ALA A 286 15.50 -12.50 1.39
CA ALA A 286 14.40 -13.10 2.14
C ALA A 286 13.40 -11.99 2.50
N VAL A 287 12.34 -11.85 1.70
CA VAL A 287 11.33 -10.80 1.87
C VAL A 287 10.42 -11.11 3.06
N GLU A 288 10.18 -10.09 3.88
CA GLU A 288 9.20 -10.08 4.97
C GLU A 288 7.90 -9.40 4.53
N GLN A 289 8.01 -8.21 3.94
CA GLN A 289 6.90 -7.42 3.44
C GLN A 289 7.26 -6.77 2.10
N CYS A 290 6.26 -6.39 1.31
CA CYS A 290 6.48 -5.64 0.09
C CYS A 290 5.41 -4.57 -0.12
N SER A 291 5.80 -3.50 -0.82
CA SER A 291 4.87 -2.55 -1.41
C SER A 291 5.15 -2.50 -2.90
N LEU A 292 4.18 -2.92 -3.70
CA LEU A 292 4.27 -2.96 -5.16
C LEU A 292 3.31 -1.91 -5.70
N LEU A 293 3.80 -0.76 -6.18
CA LEU A 293 2.95 0.33 -6.65
C LEU A 293 3.50 0.90 -7.95
N ARG A 294 2.63 1.11 -8.94
CA ARG A 294 3.03 1.64 -10.25
C ARG A 294 4.21 0.82 -10.81
N SER A 295 5.26 1.52 -11.22
CA SER A 295 6.48 0.98 -11.81
C SER A 295 7.64 0.76 -10.81
N ARG A 296 7.44 1.06 -9.53
CA ARG A 296 8.45 0.96 -8.48
C ARG A 296 8.02 -0.04 -7.41
N MET A 297 8.99 -0.72 -6.83
CA MET A 297 8.76 -1.85 -5.95
C MET A 297 9.65 -1.72 -4.73
N LEU A 298 9.08 -1.92 -3.56
CA LEU A 298 9.81 -1.95 -2.30
C LEU A 298 9.67 -3.33 -1.66
N PHE A 299 10.78 -3.81 -1.10
CA PHE A 299 10.83 -5.07 -0.38
C PHE A 299 11.54 -4.84 0.94
N LEU A 300 10.86 -5.08 2.06
CA LEU A 300 11.48 -5.14 3.37
C LEU A 300 12.02 -6.55 3.58
N GLY A 301 13.35 -6.66 3.70
CA GLY A 301 14.01 -7.92 4.01
C GLY A 301 13.93 -8.29 5.49
N LYS A 302 13.99 -9.59 5.79
CA LYS A 302 14.06 -10.12 7.17
C LYS A 302 15.34 -9.73 7.92
N ASP A 303 16.32 -9.18 7.20
CA ASP A 303 17.54 -8.58 7.74
C ASP A 303 17.35 -7.13 8.19
N GLY A 304 16.16 -6.55 8.00
CA GLY A 304 15.83 -5.17 8.35
C GLY A 304 16.28 -4.15 7.30
N VAL A 305 16.70 -4.59 6.12
CA VAL A 305 17.05 -3.71 5.01
C VAL A 305 15.84 -3.48 4.12
N LEU A 306 15.58 -2.22 3.78
CA LEU A 306 14.61 -1.85 2.75
C LEU A 306 15.31 -1.85 1.39
N TYR A 307 14.78 -2.64 0.46
CA TYR A 307 15.28 -2.77 -0.89
C TYR A 307 14.36 -2.11 -1.91
N GLY A 308 14.96 -1.52 -2.94
CA GLY A 308 14.28 -0.92 -4.08
C GLY A 308 14.40 -1.77 -5.34
N GLY A 309 13.33 -1.82 -6.12
CA GLY A 309 13.30 -2.32 -7.47
C GLY A 309 12.55 -1.35 -8.38
N ILE A 310 12.96 -1.26 -9.63
CA ILE A 310 12.23 -0.55 -10.67
C ILE A 310 12.06 -1.52 -11.84
N TRP A 311 10.94 -1.44 -12.55
CA TRP A 311 10.89 -2.13 -13.84
C TRP A 311 12.04 -1.58 -14.69
N GLY A 312 12.86 -2.48 -15.23
CA GLY A 312 13.80 -2.06 -16.26
C GLY A 312 13.01 -1.32 -17.34
N SER A 313 13.50 -0.18 -17.80
CA SER A 313 13.02 0.42 -19.06
C SER A 313 13.00 -0.71 -20.08
N ASP A 314 11.82 -1.10 -20.55
CA ASP A 314 11.58 -2.33 -21.30
C ASP A 314 12.74 -2.61 -22.25
N GLY A 315 13.65 -3.48 -21.79
CA GLY A 315 14.88 -3.82 -22.48
C GLY A 315 14.56 -4.87 -23.53
N GLN A 316 13.99 -4.40 -24.64
CA GLN A 316 14.43 -4.87 -25.95
C GLN A 316 15.44 -3.88 -26.51
#